data_AF-A0A370NKL3-F1
#
_entry.id   AF-A0A370NKL3-F1
#
_cell.length_a   1.000
_cell.length_b   1.000
_cell.length_c   1.000
_cell.angle_alpha   90.00
_cell.angle_beta   90.00
_cell.angle_gamma   90.00
#
_symmetry.space_group_name_H-M   'P 1'
#
loop_
_entity.id
_entity.type
_entity.pdbx_description
1 polymer ?
#
loop_
_entity_poly.entity_id
_entity_poly.type
_entity_poly.pdbx_seq_one_letter_code
_entity_poly.pdbx_strand_id
1 'polypeptide(L)' 'MSFKGFNVIVGRLQIRAMRQLPSGTVPACQSDAETYHVYRHNADGSTQLQHTDADFDSAFTYCAGLPAALSAHPL' A
#
# COMPACT_ATOMS: atom_id res chain seq x y z
N MET A 1 6.14 15.16 17.84
CA MET A 1 6.53 13.74 17.74
C MET A 1 6.56 13.37 16.27
N SER A 2 7.70 12.90 15.75
CA SER A 2 7.77 12.45 14.36
C SER A 2 7.09 11.09 14.27
N PHE A 3 5.83 11.06 13.84
CA PHE A 3 5.12 9.81 13.59
C PHE A 3 5.78 9.14 12.40
N LYS A 4 6.57 8.09 12.66
CA LYS A 4 7.17 7.29 11.59
C LYS A 4 6.07 6.40 11.03
N GLY A 5 5.52 6.77 9.88
CA GLY A 5 4.46 6.00 9.23
C GLY A 5 4.85 4.54 9.02
N PHE A 6 3.90 3.63 9.21
CA PHE A 6 4.08 2.20 8.99
C PHE A 6 3.96 1.88 7.50
N ASN A 7 4.96 1.16 6.99
CA ASN A 7 5.03 0.76 5.59
C ASN A 7 5.52 -0.69 5.49
N VAL A 8 4.88 -1.49 4.64
CA VAL A 8 5.26 -2.88 4.35
C VAL A 8 5.48 -3.01 2.85
N ILE A 9 6.58 -3.63 2.46
CA ILE A 9 6.92 -3.87 1.05
C ILE A 9 6.68 -5.36 0.75
N VAL A 10 5.85 -5.63 -0.26
CA VAL A 10 5.55 -6.97 -0.76
C VAL A 10 5.85 -7.00 -2.25
N GLY A 11 7.04 -7.47 -2.61
CA GLY A 11 7.52 -7.43 -3.99
C GLY A 11 7.62 -5.99 -4.54
N ARG A 12 6.82 -5.68 -5.56
CA ARG A 12 6.73 -4.32 -6.17
C ARG A 12 5.62 -3.45 -5.57
N LEU A 13 4.92 -3.97 -4.57
CA LEU A 13 3.83 -3.29 -3.89
C LEU A 13 4.29 -2.79 -2.52
N GLN A 14 3.75 -1.65 -2.10
CA GLN A 14 3.97 -1.05 -0.79
C GLN A 14 2.62 -0.78 -0.15
N ILE A 15 2.39 -1.37 1.01
CA ILE A 15 1.24 -1.07 1.88
C ILE A 15 1.64 0.09 2.79
N ARG A 16 0.81 1.12 2.86
CA ARG A 16 0.97 2.27 3.76
C ARG A 16 -0.21 2.33 4.71
N ALA A 17 0.06 2.39 6.01
CA ALA A 17 -0.96 2.72 6.99
C ALA A 17 -1.30 4.20 6.87
N MET A 18 -2.59 4.51 6.77
CA MET A 18 -3.11 5.84 6.55
C MET A 18 -4.17 6.19 7.60
N ARG A 19 -4.25 7.47 7.95
CA ARG A 19 -5.32 8.03 8.78
C ARG A 19 -5.96 9.21 8.09
N GLN A 20 -7.24 9.43 8.35
CA GLN A 20 -7.94 10.59 7.85
C GLN A 20 -7.81 11.74 8.85
N LEU A 21 -7.37 12.89 8.37
CA LEU A 21 -7.41 14.14 9.11
C LEU A 21 -8.32 15.14 8.40
N PRO A 22 -8.79 16.19 9.08
CA PRO A 22 -9.50 17.30 8.43
C PRO A 22 -8.67 17.94 7.29
N SER A 23 -7.34 17.88 7.38
CA SER A 23 -6.40 18.38 6.38
C SER A 23 -6.12 17.40 5.23
N GLY A 24 -6.69 16.18 5.28
CA GLY A 24 -6.48 15.13 4.28
C GLY A 24 -5.94 13.83 4.87
N THR A 25 -5.67 12.87 3.99
CA THR A 25 -5.16 11.54 4.36
C THR A 25 -3.64 11.58 4.53
N VAL A 26 -3.15 11.13 5.68
CA VAL A 26 -1.70 11.14 5.99
C VAL A 26 -1.21 9.76 6.44
N PRO A 27 0.08 9.42 6.25
CA PRO A 27 0.64 8.21 6.80
C PRO A 27 0.52 8.17 8.33
N ALA A 28 0.20 7.00 8.86
CA ALA A 28 0.00 6.75 10.28
C ALA A 28 0.89 5.61 10.77
N CYS A 29 1.06 5.51 12.08
CA CYS A 29 1.47 4.25 12.70
C CYS A 29 0.33 3.23 12.53
N GLN A 30 0.65 1.94 12.57
CA GLN A 30 -0.35 0.87 12.38
C GLN A 30 -1.53 0.96 13.37
N SER A 31 -1.26 1.32 14.64
CA SER A 31 -2.29 1.48 15.68
C SER A 31 -3.25 2.63 15.45
N ASP A 32 -2.84 3.62 14.65
CA ASP A 32 -3.61 4.83 14.35
C ASP A 32 -4.16 4.79 12.91
N ALA A 33 -4.00 3.66 12.22
CA ALA A 33 -4.43 3.49 10.84
C ALA A 33 -5.94 3.30 10.79
N GLU A 34 -6.59 4.07 9.92
CA GLU A 34 -8.00 3.90 9.55
C GLU A 34 -8.12 3.13 8.23
N THR A 35 -7.13 3.27 7.36
CA THR A 35 -7.06 2.55 6.08
C THR A 35 -5.63 2.13 5.74
N TYR A 36 -5.50 1.14 4.88
CA TYR A 36 -4.26 0.61 4.34
C TYR A 36 -4.26 0.77 2.83
N HIS A 37 -3.36 1.60 2.33
CA HIS A 37 -3.27 1.91 0.90
C HIS A 37 -2.13 1.09 0.27
N VAL A 38 -2.44 0.37 -0.80
CA VAL A 38 -1.48 -0.42 -1.58
C VAL A 38 -1.05 0.39 -2.80
N TYR A 39 0.24 0.70 -2.87
CA TYR A 39 0.85 1.39 -4.00
C TYR A 39 1.77 0.44 -4.78
N ARG A 40 1.74 0.52 -6.11
CA ARG A 40 2.75 -0.12 -6.98
C ARG A 40 3.86 0.86 -7.29
N HIS A 41 5.11 0.41 -7.12
CA HIS A 41 6.27 1.12 -7.64
C HIS A 41 6.45 0.82 -9.12
N ASN A 42 6.40 1.86 -9.93
CA ASN A 42 6.64 1.79 -11.36
C ASN A 42 8.15 1.93 -11.65
N ALA A 43 8.56 1.51 -12.85
CA ALA A 43 9.96 1.55 -13.26
C ALA A 43 10.51 2.97 -13.42
N ASP A 44 9.63 3.96 -13.62
CA ASP A 44 9.96 5.39 -13.69
C ASP A 44 10.13 6.05 -12.31
N GLY A 45 10.00 5.27 -11.22
CA GLY A 45 10.08 5.76 -9.84
C GLY A 45 8.78 6.35 -9.30
N SER A 46 7.72 6.43 -10.12
CA SER A 46 6.41 6.84 -9.66
C SER A 46 5.72 5.76 -8.83
N THR A 47 4.78 6.16 -7.98
CA THR A 47 3.92 5.24 -7.23
C THR A 47 2.47 5.41 -7.62
N GLN A 48 1.79 4.32 -7.97
CA GLN A 48 0.37 4.33 -8.32
C GLN A 48 -0.45 3.61 -7.27
N LEU A 49 -1.55 4.23 -6.80
CA LEU A 49 -2.49 3.57 -5.88
C LEU A 49 -3.24 2.46 -6.62
N GLN A 50 -3.13 1.23 -6.13
CA GLN A 50 -3.76 0.05 -6.72
C GLN A 50 -4.98 -0.40 -5.92
N HIS A 51 -4.91 -0.29 -4.60
CA HIS A 51 -5.95 -0.80 -3.72
C HIS A 51 -5.98 -0.06 -2.39
N THR A 52 -7.13 -0.06 -1.74
CA THR A 52 -7.32 0.49 -0.39
C THR A 52 -8.25 -0.44 0.38
N ASP A 53 -7.83 -0.79 1.60
CA ASP A 53 -8.60 -1.60 2.54
C ASP A 53 -8.67 -0.94 3.92
N ALA A 54 -9.67 -1.34 4.72
CA ALA A 54 -9.73 -0.96 6.14
C ALA A 54 -8.88 -1.88 7.04
N ASP A 55 -8.54 -3.07 6.55
CA ASP A 55 -7.83 -4.11 7.28
C ASP A 55 -6.46 -4.42 6.65
N PHE A 56 -5.46 -4.65 7.49
CA PHE A 56 -4.09 -4.92 7.03
C PHE A 56 -3.96 -6.29 6.37
N ASP A 57 -4.58 -7.32 6.94
CA ASP A 57 -4.49 -8.69 6.41
C ASP A 57 -5.12 -8.79 5.02
N SER A 58 -6.19 -8.04 4.79
CA SER A 58 -6.85 -7.89 3.49
C SER A 58 -5.93 -7.21 2.46
N ALA A 59 -5.32 -6.08 2.83
CA ALA A 59 -4.34 -5.39 1.98
C ALA A 59 -3.11 -6.26 1.68
N PHE A 60 -2.65 -7.03 2.67
CA PHE A 60 -1.55 -7.98 2.52
C PHE A 60 -1.94 -9.15 1.61
N THR A 61 -3.14 -9.70 1.78
CA THR A 61 -3.68 -10.76 0.94
C THR A 61 -3.84 -10.30 -0.50
N TYR A 62 -4.25 -9.05 -0.74
CA TYR A 62 -4.23 -8.45 -2.08
C TYR A 62 -2.81 -8.46 -2.66
N CYS A 63 -1.81 -8.04 -1.87
CA CYS A 63 -0.42 -8.01 -2.34
C CYS A 63 0.16 -9.41 -2.62
N ALA A 64 -0.13 -10.38 -1.76
CA ALA A 64 0.35 -11.75 -1.88
C ALA A 64 -0.42 -12.57 -2.93
N GLY A 65 -1.71 -12.24 -3.11
CA GLY A 65 -2.63 -12.87 -4.03
C GLY A 65 -2.56 -12.33 -5.46
N LEU A 66 -1.93 -11.16 -5.67
CA LEU A 66 -1.48 -10.75 -7.00
C LEU A 66 -0.43 -11.76 -7.47
N PRO A 67 -0.75 -12.70 -8.39
CA PRO A 67 0.28 -13.51 -8.98
C PRO A 67 1.24 -12.56 -9.68
N ALA A 68 2.44 -13.01 -10.02
CA ALA A 68 3.32 -12.33 -10.96
C ALA A 68 2.71 -12.20 -12.39
N ALA A 69 1.39 -12.09 -12.53
CA ALA A 69 0.58 -11.99 -13.74
C ALA A 69 0.63 -10.60 -14.41
N LEU A 70 1.73 -9.86 -14.23
CA LEU A 70 2.19 -8.83 -15.17
C LEU A 70 3.56 -9.21 -15.77
N SER A 71 3.95 -10.48 -15.65
CA SER A 71 5.03 -11.12 -16.41
C SER A 71 4.44 -12.12 -17.42
N ALA A 72 3.38 -11.73 -18.11
CA ALA A 72 2.90 -12.43 -19.29
C ALA A 72 2.90 -11.46 -20.47
N HIS A 73 4.07 -11.30 -21.08
CA HIS A 73 4.14 -11.20 -22.53
C HIS A 73 4.17 -12.65 -23.06
N PRO A 74 3.08 -13.19 -23.61
CA PRO A 74 3.20 -14.19 -24.65
C PRO A 74 3.42 -13.50 -26.00
N LEU A 75 4.29 -14.12 -26.78
CA LEU A 75 4.72 -13.76 -28.13
C LEU A 75 3.56 -13.63 -29.12
#